data_AF-A0A2J4PEX8-F1
#
_entry.id   AF-A0A2J4PEX8-F1
#
_cell.length_a   1.000
_cell.length_b   1.000
_cell.length_c   1.000
_cell.angle_alpha   90.00
_cell.angle_beta   90.00
_cell.angle_gamma   90.00
#
_symmetry.space_group_name_H-M   'P 1'
#
loop_
_entity.id
_entity.type
_entity.pdbx_description
1 polymer ?
#
loop_
_entity_poly.entity_id
_entity_poly.type
_entity_poly.pdbx_seq_one_letter_code
_entity_poly.pdbx_strand_id
1 'polypeptide(L)'
;QQTCGEVKHNFLLTLADQLIREPESVTAPLSVMLNPYRPLPLAGVVFSQPSAGTERAVTHHWGMDKRWDVLPESVRTLPAGLRPCKPGIPWRKVFASVVALAMVSWAAWMGIAYVTNRSQIDGANAQAALAARQNQPLEQRLHALSELQKTLARLQYRSEHGVPWYEQAGLSQNNALLAALWPRYQDSALPLLRDAAAEHLQTQLTAFNALPPGNPLREQMAKNTYDQLKLYLMLARPEHMDAAWFSAALLNDWPVRDGVKNGVWQGMAPSLLSFYGAQLVTHPEWKLRADENMVSQARSLLVRLMG
;
A
#
# COMPACT_ATOMS: atom_id res chain seq x y z
N GLN A 1 25.83 19.29 -89.97
CA GLN A 1 26.50 18.37 -89.04
C GLN A 1 27.49 19.15 -88.19
N GLN A 2 27.04 19.82 -87.12
CA GLN A 2 27.92 20.56 -86.20
C GLN A 2 27.27 20.60 -84.81
N THR A 3 27.24 19.46 -84.11
CA THR A 3 26.93 19.39 -82.66
C THR A 3 27.48 18.11 -81.99
N CYS A 4 28.52 17.46 -82.55
CA CYS A 4 29.13 16.26 -81.95
C CYS A 4 30.46 16.52 -81.24
N GLY A 5 30.83 17.79 -80.99
CA GLY A 5 32.11 18.16 -80.38
C GLY A 5 32.09 18.45 -78.88
N GLU A 6 30.91 18.70 -78.29
CA GLU A 6 30.80 18.96 -76.85
C GLU A 6 30.18 17.77 -76.11
N VAL A 7 31.04 17.03 -75.40
CA VAL A 7 30.68 15.89 -74.54
C VAL A 7 29.59 16.24 -73.52
N LYS A 8 29.44 17.53 -73.17
CA LYS A 8 28.42 18.03 -72.23
C LYS A 8 26.97 17.79 -72.67
N HIS A 9 26.68 17.82 -73.96
CA HIS A 9 25.30 17.73 -74.47
C HIS A 9 24.90 16.33 -74.94
N ASN A 10 25.86 15.40 -75.01
CA ASN A 10 25.62 14.04 -75.52
C ASN A 10 24.53 13.32 -74.72
N PHE A 11 24.56 13.40 -73.39
CA PHE A 11 23.56 12.77 -72.52
C PHE A 11 22.13 13.24 -72.79
N LEU A 12 21.91 14.55 -72.89
CA LEU A 12 20.58 15.10 -73.11
C LEU A 12 20.05 14.73 -74.50
N LEU A 13 20.92 14.68 -75.50
CA LEU A 13 20.55 14.25 -76.85
C LEU A 13 20.24 12.75 -76.91
N THR A 14 21.05 11.89 -76.26
CA THR A 14 20.75 10.45 -76.16
C THR A 14 19.48 10.18 -75.37
N LEU A 15 19.23 10.95 -74.31
CA LEU A 15 18.01 10.82 -73.52
C LEU A 15 16.77 11.27 -74.31
N ALA A 16 16.89 12.38 -75.05
CA ALA A 16 15.81 12.83 -75.93
C ALA A 16 15.52 11.80 -77.02
N ASP A 17 16.55 11.25 -77.67
CA ASP A 17 16.39 10.21 -78.69
C ASP A 17 15.77 8.93 -78.10
N GLN A 18 16.17 8.52 -76.90
CA GLN A 18 15.61 7.37 -76.19
C GLN A 18 14.13 7.59 -75.81
N LEU A 19 13.76 8.78 -75.32
CA LEU A 19 12.37 9.09 -75.00
C LEU A 19 11.47 9.17 -76.25
N ILE A 20 12.04 9.56 -77.41
CA ILE A 20 11.30 9.65 -78.67
C ILE A 20 11.14 8.28 -79.32
N ARG A 21 12.20 7.47 -79.35
CA ARG A 21 12.23 6.19 -80.09
C ARG A 21 11.83 4.98 -79.25
N GLU A 22 12.14 5.00 -77.95
CA GLU A 22 11.92 3.88 -77.03
C GLU A 22 11.31 4.34 -75.69
N PRO A 23 10.13 5.00 -75.71
CA PRO A 23 9.49 5.51 -74.49
C PRO A 23 9.16 4.40 -73.49
N GLU A 24 8.89 3.19 -73.97
CA GLU A 24 8.55 2.01 -73.14
C GLU A 24 9.65 1.63 -72.15
N SER A 25 10.92 1.89 -72.48
CA SER A 25 12.05 1.61 -71.61
C SER A 25 11.98 2.38 -70.28
N VAL A 26 11.33 3.54 -70.28
CA VAL A 26 11.16 4.41 -69.11
C VAL A 26 9.75 4.29 -68.52
N THR A 27 8.71 4.20 -69.36
CA THR A 27 7.32 4.18 -68.89
C THR A 27 6.91 2.84 -68.25
N ALA A 28 7.42 1.71 -68.74
CA ALA A 28 7.10 0.39 -68.19
C ALA A 28 7.46 0.25 -66.69
N PRO A 29 8.68 0.58 -66.21
CA PRO A 29 8.99 0.52 -64.79
C PRO A 29 8.24 1.57 -63.95
N LEU A 30 7.96 2.74 -64.52
CA LEU A 30 7.22 3.81 -63.84
C LEU A 30 5.72 3.52 -63.70
N SER A 31 5.15 2.72 -64.60
CA SER A 31 3.72 2.34 -64.58
C SER A 31 3.29 1.71 -63.25
N VAL A 32 4.19 0.95 -62.60
CA VAL A 32 3.98 0.34 -61.28
C VAL A 32 3.79 1.38 -60.18
N MET A 33 4.39 2.57 -60.34
CA MET A 33 4.33 3.69 -59.39
C MET A 33 3.21 4.68 -59.70
N LEU A 34 2.63 4.65 -60.90
CA LEU A 34 1.54 5.52 -61.35
C LEU A 34 0.14 5.02 -60.94
N ASN A 35 0.06 3.90 -60.19
CA ASN A 35 -1.22 3.34 -59.75
C ASN A 35 -1.91 4.27 -58.71
N PRO A 36 -3.15 4.73 -58.96
CA PRO A 36 -3.86 5.67 -58.08
C PRO A 36 -4.15 5.13 -56.68
N TYR A 37 -4.04 3.81 -56.45
CA TYR A 37 -4.26 3.17 -55.16
C TYR A 37 -2.99 3.04 -54.30
N ARG A 38 -1.86 3.63 -54.69
CA ARG A 38 -0.60 3.61 -53.90
C ARG A 38 -0.53 4.80 -52.93
N PRO A 39 0.05 4.61 -51.73
CA PRO A 39 0.18 5.67 -50.72
C PRO A 39 1.22 6.74 -51.06
N LEU A 40 2.03 6.54 -52.11
CA LEU A 40 3.09 7.46 -52.54
C LEU A 40 2.87 7.81 -54.02
N PRO A 41 2.26 8.97 -54.33
CA PRO A 41 2.11 9.42 -55.70
C PRO A 41 3.47 9.78 -56.29
N LEU A 42 3.71 9.40 -57.55
CA LEU A 42 4.90 9.82 -58.29
C LEU A 42 4.80 11.32 -58.58
N ALA A 43 5.59 12.13 -57.89
CA ALA A 43 5.58 13.59 -58.07
C ALA A 43 6.39 14.07 -59.29
N GLY A 44 7.38 13.29 -59.73
CA GLY A 44 8.24 13.62 -60.86
C GLY A 44 9.39 12.63 -61.03
N VAL A 45 10.10 12.75 -62.15
CA VAL A 45 11.25 11.91 -62.49
C VAL A 45 12.42 12.83 -62.85
N VAL A 46 13.60 12.54 -62.32
CA VAL A 46 14.82 13.28 -62.61
C VAL A 46 15.84 12.31 -63.19
N PHE A 47 16.48 12.71 -64.28
CA PHE A 47 17.48 11.89 -64.97
C PHE A 47 18.89 12.43 -64.74
N SER A 48 19.86 11.54 -64.65
CA SER A 48 21.27 11.89 -64.54
C SER A 48 22.13 10.99 -65.43
N GLN A 49 23.33 11.47 -65.77
CA GLN A 49 24.30 10.69 -66.54
C GLN A 49 24.66 9.38 -65.82
N PRO A 50 24.81 8.26 -66.54
CA PRO A 50 25.19 6.98 -65.95
C PRO A 50 26.56 7.10 -65.27
N SER A 51 26.67 6.60 -64.03
CA SER A 51 27.92 6.60 -63.27
C SER A 51 28.54 5.21 -63.24
N ALA A 52 29.81 5.11 -63.63
CA ALA A 52 30.56 3.87 -63.56
C ALA A 52 30.78 3.47 -62.09
N GLY A 53 30.50 2.20 -61.74
CA GLY A 53 30.72 1.66 -60.39
C GLY A 53 29.51 1.73 -59.44
N THR A 54 28.33 2.14 -59.91
CA THR A 54 27.06 2.02 -59.14
C THR A 54 26.38 0.67 -59.36
N GLU A 55 27.16 -0.41 -59.40
CA GLU A 55 26.61 -1.77 -59.47
C GLU A 55 25.90 -2.10 -58.16
N ARG A 56 24.62 -2.48 -58.27
CA ARG A 56 23.74 -2.73 -57.13
C ARG A 56 24.06 -4.09 -56.52
N ALA A 57 24.95 -4.11 -55.54
CA ALA A 57 25.29 -5.34 -54.81
C ALA A 57 24.22 -5.78 -53.80
N VAL A 58 23.31 -4.88 -53.38
CA VAL A 58 22.33 -5.14 -52.31
C VAL A 58 20.91 -4.76 -52.73
N THR A 59 19.96 -5.67 -52.50
CA THR A 59 18.53 -5.49 -52.75
C THR A 59 17.98 -4.32 -51.91
N HIS A 60 17.25 -3.39 -52.54
CA HIS A 60 16.67 -2.18 -51.91
C HIS A 60 17.68 -1.15 -51.37
N HIS A 61 18.92 -1.16 -51.86
CA HIS A 61 19.88 -0.10 -51.54
C HIS A 61 19.75 1.09 -52.49
N TRP A 62 19.69 2.30 -51.93
CA TRP A 62 19.84 3.52 -52.70
C TRP A 62 21.32 3.78 -52.95
N GLY A 63 21.79 3.52 -54.18
CA GLY A 63 23.13 3.91 -54.61
C GLY A 63 23.24 5.43 -54.73
N MET A 64 23.56 6.11 -53.64
CA MET A 64 23.82 7.55 -53.62
C MET A 64 25.17 7.84 -54.29
N ASP A 65 25.11 8.47 -55.46
CA ASP A 65 26.25 9.19 -56.05
C ASP A 65 26.30 10.61 -55.44
N LYS A 66 27.50 11.21 -55.32
CA LYS A 66 27.72 12.55 -54.75
C LYS A 66 26.85 13.64 -55.42
N ARG A 67 26.44 13.40 -56.66
CA ARG A 67 25.56 14.30 -57.43
C ARG A 67 24.14 14.38 -56.87
N TRP A 68 23.70 13.37 -56.14
CA TRP A 68 22.37 13.31 -55.53
C TRP A 68 22.35 13.87 -54.10
N ASP A 69 23.51 14.22 -53.50
CA ASP A 69 23.61 14.77 -52.14
C ASP A 69 22.86 16.10 -51.96
N VAL A 70 22.69 16.85 -53.05
CA VAL A 70 21.94 18.12 -53.07
C VAL A 70 20.43 17.89 -52.82
N LEU A 71 19.89 16.71 -53.13
CA LEU A 71 18.47 16.43 -52.95
C LEU A 71 18.08 16.31 -51.46
N PRO A 72 18.74 15.49 -50.62
CA PRO A 72 18.49 15.49 -49.19
C PRO A 72 18.63 16.86 -48.52
N GLU A 73 19.62 17.66 -48.93
CA GLU A 73 19.83 19.00 -48.37
C GLU A 73 18.71 19.96 -48.76
N SER A 74 18.36 20.04 -50.04
CA SER A 74 17.27 20.89 -50.53
C SER A 74 15.93 20.53 -49.87
N VAL A 75 15.64 19.23 -49.67
CA VAL A 75 14.43 18.77 -48.98
C VAL A 75 14.38 19.20 -47.51
N ARG A 76 15.52 19.33 -46.82
CA ARG A 76 15.58 19.83 -45.44
C ARG A 76 15.33 21.34 -45.35
N THR A 77 15.67 22.09 -46.40
CA THR A 77 15.43 23.54 -46.48
C THR A 77 13.98 23.90 -46.79
N LEU A 78 13.15 22.94 -47.22
CA LEU A 78 11.73 23.18 -47.50
C LEU A 78 10.96 23.63 -46.24
N PRO A 79 9.93 24.49 -46.39
CA PRO A 79 9.01 24.87 -45.32
C PRO A 79 8.34 23.64 -44.70
N ALA A 80 7.95 23.73 -43.42
CA ALA A 80 7.45 22.58 -42.65
C ALA A 80 6.27 21.83 -43.32
N GLY A 81 5.44 22.52 -44.11
CA GLY A 81 4.31 21.90 -44.83
C GLY A 81 4.69 21.08 -46.08
N LEU A 82 5.89 21.27 -46.63
CA LEU A 82 6.39 20.55 -47.83
C LEU A 82 7.48 19.52 -47.49
N ARG A 83 7.80 19.36 -46.20
CA ARG A 83 8.77 18.36 -45.76
C ARG A 83 8.17 16.96 -45.86
N PRO A 84 8.98 15.94 -46.16
CA PRO A 84 8.54 14.56 -46.14
C PRO A 84 8.09 14.17 -44.74
N CYS A 85 6.78 14.05 -44.55
CA CYS A 85 6.18 13.53 -43.34
C CYS A 85 6.12 12.00 -43.44
N LYS A 86 6.57 11.30 -42.39
CA LYS A 86 6.36 9.86 -42.30
C LYS A 86 4.85 9.60 -42.22
N PRO A 87 4.25 8.83 -43.15
CA PRO A 87 2.83 8.50 -43.05
C PRO A 87 2.61 7.58 -41.84
N GLY A 88 1.69 7.95 -40.96
CA GLY A 88 1.29 7.15 -39.80
C GLY A 88 1.40 7.88 -38.46
N ILE A 89 0.83 7.26 -37.43
CA ILE A 89 0.82 7.80 -36.07
C ILE A 89 2.26 7.72 -35.50
N PRO A 90 2.80 8.80 -34.91
CA PRO A 90 4.13 8.79 -34.30
C PRO A 90 4.09 8.03 -32.96
N TRP A 91 3.99 6.71 -33.03
CA TRP A 91 3.84 5.80 -31.87
C TRP A 91 4.83 6.09 -30.74
N ARG A 92 6.10 6.42 -31.05
CA ARG A 92 7.10 6.80 -30.05
C ARG A 92 6.66 8.00 -29.20
N LYS A 93 6.08 9.03 -29.81
CA LYS A 93 5.60 10.23 -29.10
C LYS A 93 4.36 9.90 -28.26
N VAL A 94 3.47 9.07 -28.79
CA VAL A 94 2.27 8.60 -28.07
C VAL A 94 2.69 7.78 -26.84
N PHE A 95 3.55 6.78 -27.00
CA PHE A 95 4.07 5.99 -25.87
C PHE A 95 4.81 6.86 -24.86
N ALA A 96 5.64 7.81 -25.30
CA ALA A 96 6.32 8.73 -24.39
C ALA A 96 5.31 9.58 -23.58
N SER A 97 4.24 10.07 -24.20
CA SER A 97 3.18 10.80 -23.49
C SER A 97 2.42 9.92 -22.49
N VAL A 98 2.11 8.67 -22.85
CA VAL A 98 1.44 7.71 -21.95
C VAL A 98 2.30 7.41 -20.73
N VAL A 99 3.59 7.16 -20.93
CA VAL A 99 4.55 6.92 -19.83
C VAL A 99 4.69 8.16 -18.95
N ALA A 100 4.78 9.35 -19.52
CA ALA A 100 4.85 10.59 -18.74
C ALA A 100 3.58 10.80 -17.89
N LEU A 101 2.41 10.54 -18.45
CA LEU A 101 1.13 10.66 -17.74
C LEU A 101 1.03 9.64 -16.61
N ALA A 102 1.46 8.39 -16.86
CA ALA A 102 1.53 7.35 -15.83
C ALA A 102 2.47 7.74 -14.67
N MET A 103 3.64 8.33 -14.96
CA MET A 103 4.56 8.82 -13.91
C MET A 103 3.96 9.95 -13.07
N VAL A 104 3.26 10.89 -13.69
CA VAL A 104 2.59 11.99 -12.97
C VAL A 104 1.46 11.44 -12.09
N SER A 105 0.65 10.51 -12.61
CA SER A 105 -0.39 9.82 -11.82
C SER A 105 0.21 9.05 -10.65
N TRP A 106 1.36 8.38 -10.85
CA TRP A 106 2.08 7.67 -9.78
C TRP A 106 2.57 8.63 -8.69
N ALA A 107 3.17 9.77 -9.07
CA ALA A 107 3.64 10.77 -8.12
C ALA A 107 2.48 11.39 -7.31
N ALA A 108 1.36 11.70 -7.97
CA ALA A 108 0.16 12.20 -7.29
C ALA A 108 -0.41 11.18 -6.29
N TRP A 109 -0.43 9.90 -6.68
CA TRP A 109 -0.85 8.82 -5.79
C TRP A 109 0.06 8.67 -4.57
N MET A 110 1.39 8.70 -4.76
CA MET A 110 2.35 8.68 -3.64
C MET A 110 2.19 9.88 -2.71
N GLY A 111 1.89 11.07 -3.25
CA GLY A 111 1.64 12.28 -2.47
C GLY A 111 0.41 12.17 -1.56
N ILE A 112 -0.70 11.66 -2.10
CA ILE A 112 -1.93 11.42 -1.31
C ILE A 112 -1.65 10.40 -0.20
N ALA A 113 -0.98 9.29 -0.52
CA ALA A 113 -0.61 8.27 0.47
C ALA A 113 0.31 8.81 1.57
N TYR A 114 1.24 9.72 1.25
CA TYR A 114 2.12 10.34 2.23
C TYR A 114 1.34 11.26 3.21
N VAL A 115 0.45 12.12 2.70
CA VAL A 115 -0.32 13.06 3.52
C VAL A 115 -1.29 12.33 4.47
N THR A 116 -1.99 11.30 3.97
CA THR A 116 -2.93 10.51 4.78
C THR A 116 -2.21 9.71 5.87
N ASN A 117 -1.00 9.22 5.59
CA ASN A 117 -0.19 8.48 6.55
C ASN A 117 0.38 9.41 7.64
N ARG A 118 0.88 10.59 7.24
CA ARG A 118 1.39 11.62 8.17
C ARG A 118 0.31 12.09 9.15
N SER A 119 -0.90 12.36 8.68
CA SER A 119 -1.99 12.82 9.55
C SER A 119 -2.47 11.74 10.53
N GLN A 120 -2.42 10.46 10.15
CA GLN A 120 -2.70 9.34 11.05
C GLN A 120 -1.63 9.20 12.15
N ILE A 121 -0.34 9.39 11.81
CA ILE A 121 0.77 9.40 12.77
C ILE A 121 0.61 10.52 13.80
N ASP A 122 0.35 11.74 13.33
CA ASP A 122 0.28 12.91 14.20
C ASP A 122 -0.96 12.85 15.12
N GLY A 123 -2.09 12.37 14.61
CA GLY A 123 -3.32 12.16 15.40
C GLY A 123 -3.20 11.06 16.45
N ALA A 124 -2.64 9.90 16.08
CA ALA A 124 -2.46 8.78 17.00
C ALA A 124 -1.40 9.09 18.07
N ASN A 125 -0.33 9.82 17.73
CA ASN A 125 0.67 10.28 18.70
C ASN A 125 0.09 11.28 19.70
N ALA A 126 -0.76 12.21 19.26
CA ALA A 126 -1.42 13.16 20.16
C ALA A 126 -2.39 12.45 21.11
N GLN A 127 -3.17 11.48 20.63
CA GLN A 127 -4.10 10.71 21.46
C GLN A 127 -3.38 9.80 22.46
N ALA A 128 -2.30 9.12 22.04
CA ALA A 128 -1.49 8.32 22.95
C ALA A 128 -0.77 9.18 24.02
N ALA A 129 -0.31 10.38 23.65
CA ALA A 129 0.28 11.33 24.60
C ALA A 129 -0.75 11.88 25.61
N LEU A 130 -2.02 12.03 25.21
CA LEU A 130 -3.11 12.42 26.11
C LEU A 130 -3.51 11.25 27.04
N ALA A 131 -3.59 10.02 26.53
CA ALA A 131 -3.88 8.83 27.33
C ALA A 131 -2.80 8.52 28.39
N ALA A 132 -1.53 8.83 28.06
CA ALA A 132 -0.38 8.64 28.95
C ALA A 132 -0.24 9.76 30.01
N ARG A 133 -0.93 10.91 29.89
CA ARG A 133 -0.85 11.97 30.89
C ARG A 133 -1.61 11.58 32.17
N GLN A 134 -0.85 11.29 33.22
CA GLN A 134 -1.36 10.91 34.55
C GLN A 134 -2.22 11.98 35.23
N ASN A 135 -2.14 13.25 34.81
CA ASN A 135 -2.89 14.36 35.42
C ASN A 135 -4.34 14.53 34.94
N GLN A 136 -4.85 13.65 34.07
CA GLN A 136 -6.24 13.71 33.58
C GLN A 136 -7.17 12.78 34.37
N PRO A 137 -8.47 13.14 34.52
CA PRO A 137 -9.44 12.31 35.21
C PRO A 137 -9.54 10.91 34.57
N LEU A 138 -9.73 9.89 35.40
CA LEU A 138 -9.64 8.49 35.00
C LEU A 138 -10.65 8.12 33.88
N GLU A 139 -11.83 8.75 33.87
CA GLU A 139 -12.81 8.62 32.79
C GLU A 139 -12.25 9.06 31.42
N GLN A 140 -11.55 10.20 31.37
CA GLN A 140 -10.97 10.71 30.11
C GLN A 140 -9.85 9.78 29.62
N ARG A 141 -9.07 9.21 30.54
CA ARG A 141 -8.02 8.23 30.21
C ARG A 141 -8.62 6.94 29.64
N LEU A 142 -9.72 6.44 30.22
CA LEU A 142 -10.44 5.28 29.69
C LEU A 142 -11.07 5.55 28.32
N HIS A 143 -11.66 6.74 28.12
CA HIS A 143 -12.17 7.15 26.82
C HIS A 143 -11.07 7.23 25.76
N ALA A 144 -9.94 7.86 26.08
CA ALA A 144 -8.79 7.96 25.17
C ALA A 144 -8.23 6.56 24.83
N LEU A 145 -8.17 5.67 25.81
CA LEU A 145 -7.78 4.27 25.60
C LEU A 145 -8.77 3.55 24.68
N SER A 146 -10.08 3.78 24.83
CA SER A 146 -11.09 3.17 23.96
C SER A 146 -10.95 3.59 22.49
N GLU A 147 -10.61 4.86 22.23
CA GLU A 147 -10.34 5.34 20.87
C GLU A 147 -9.03 4.76 20.32
N LEU A 148 -7.99 4.64 21.17
CA LEU A 148 -6.74 3.97 20.81
C LEU A 148 -7.00 2.49 20.43
N GLN A 149 -7.81 1.76 21.20
CA GLN A 149 -8.17 0.38 20.85
C GLN A 149 -8.91 0.26 19.52
N LYS A 150 -9.87 1.17 19.23
CA LYS A 150 -10.57 1.18 17.95
C LYS A 150 -9.63 1.41 16.77
N THR A 151 -8.64 2.30 16.93
CA THR A 151 -7.63 2.54 15.88
C THR A 151 -6.73 1.32 15.70
N LEU A 152 -6.22 0.72 16.78
CA LEU A 152 -5.46 -0.53 16.73
C LEU A 152 -6.24 -1.67 16.08
N ALA A 153 -7.49 -1.91 16.49
CA ALA A 153 -8.35 -2.94 15.91
C ALA A 153 -8.52 -2.77 14.40
N ARG A 154 -8.68 -1.52 13.93
CA ARG A 154 -8.76 -1.21 12.51
C ARG A 154 -7.45 -1.49 11.77
N LEU A 155 -6.32 -1.09 12.35
CA LEU A 155 -4.99 -1.33 11.76
C LEU A 155 -4.68 -2.84 11.71
N GLN A 156 -5.05 -3.59 12.75
CA GLN A 156 -4.87 -5.04 12.83
C GLN A 156 -5.77 -5.76 11.81
N TYR A 157 -7.04 -5.36 11.70
CA TYR A 157 -7.94 -5.91 10.68
C TYR A 157 -7.37 -5.71 9.27
N ARG A 158 -6.80 -4.53 8.99
CA ARG A 158 -6.12 -4.23 7.71
C ARG A 158 -4.83 -5.03 7.51
N SER A 159 -4.09 -5.37 8.57
CA SER A 159 -2.89 -6.21 8.43
C SER A 159 -3.24 -7.68 8.14
N GLU A 160 -4.33 -8.19 8.72
CA GLU A 160 -4.74 -9.59 8.57
C GLU A 160 -5.54 -9.84 7.27
N HIS A 161 -6.42 -8.92 6.89
CA HIS A 161 -7.35 -9.09 5.76
C HIS A 161 -6.94 -8.31 4.50
N GLY A 162 -5.81 -7.60 4.55
CA GLY A 162 -5.27 -6.84 3.43
C GLY A 162 -5.62 -5.35 3.48
N VAL A 163 -4.66 -4.54 3.04
CA VAL A 163 -4.77 -3.07 2.95
C VAL A 163 -5.61 -2.69 1.72
N PRO A 164 -6.50 -1.68 1.77
CA PRO A 164 -7.23 -1.22 0.59
C PRO A 164 -6.29 -0.88 -0.58
N TRP A 165 -6.67 -1.19 -1.82
CA TRP A 165 -5.81 -1.03 -3.01
C TRP A 165 -5.20 0.37 -3.18
N TYR A 166 -5.87 1.42 -2.71
CA TYR A 166 -5.34 2.80 -2.75
C TYR A 166 -4.19 3.07 -1.76
N GLU A 167 -4.05 2.27 -0.70
CA GLU A 167 -2.95 2.33 0.28
C GLU A 167 -1.83 1.30 -0.03
N GLN A 168 -2.01 0.42 -1.03
CA GLN A 168 -1.09 -0.68 -1.38
C GLN A 168 0.12 -0.27 -2.25
N ALA A 169 0.34 1.02 -2.52
CA ALA A 169 1.42 1.51 -3.39
C ALA A 169 2.85 1.37 -2.78
N GLY A 170 3.13 0.29 -2.04
CA GLY A 170 4.43 0.00 -1.41
C GLY A 170 4.79 0.92 -0.24
N LEU A 171 3.89 1.81 0.18
CA LEU A 171 4.10 2.82 1.21
C LEU A 171 3.21 2.63 2.45
N SER A 172 2.53 1.48 2.57
CA SER A 172 1.65 1.20 3.71
C SER A 172 2.47 1.09 4.99
N GLN A 173 2.50 2.16 5.79
CA GLN A 173 3.09 2.12 7.13
C GLN A 173 2.16 1.49 8.16
N ASN A 174 1.07 0.83 7.75
CA ASN A 174 0.09 0.19 8.65
C ASN A 174 0.78 -0.67 9.72
N ASN A 175 1.70 -1.54 9.31
CA ASN A 175 2.39 -2.44 10.22
C ASN A 175 3.42 -1.69 11.09
N ALA A 176 4.09 -0.66 10.55
CA ALA A 176 5.02 0.17 11.30
C ALA A 176 4.29 1.02 12.37
N LEU A 177 3.11 1.53 12.03
CA LEU A 177 2.22 2.26 12.94
C LEU A 177 1.69 1.36 14.05
N LEU A 178 1.19 0.18 13.68
CA LEU A 178 0.72 -0.83 14.62
C LEU A 178 1.85 -1.21 15.59
N ALA A 179 3.06 -1.48 15.10
CA ALA A 179 4.23 -1.75 15.94
C ALA A 179 4.61 -0.59 16.87
N ALA A 180 4.49 0.66 16.41
CA ALA A 180 4.79 1.85 17.21
C ALA A 180 3.72 2.16 18.28
N LEU A 181 2.46 1.78 18.03
CA LEU A 181 1.34 2.05 18.93
C LEU A 181 1.21 0.99 20.04
N TRP A 182 1.66 -0.25 19.83
CA TRP A 182 1.57 -1.31 20.84
C TRP A 182 2.24 -0.97 22.17
N PRO A 183 3.50 -0.48 22.22
CA PRO A 183 4.13 -0.11 23.49
C PRO A 183 3.36 1.00 24.24
N ARG A 184 2.80 1.96 23.51
CA ARG A 184 2.02 3.06 24.11
C ARG A 184 0.68 2.59 24.66
N TYR A 185 0.05 1.67 23.94
CA TYR A 185 -1.14 0.99 24.45
C TYR A 185 -0.80 0.20 25.72
N GLN A 186 0.29 -0.56 25.73
CA GLN A 186 0.75 -1.30 26.90
C GLN A 186 0.92 -0.39 28.13
N ASP A 187 1.66 0.71 27.99
CA ASP A 187 1.95 1.65 29.08
C ASP A 187 0.68 2.27 29.68
N SER A 188 -0.35 2.47 28.87
CA SER A 188 -1.63 3.05 29.31
C SER A 188 -2.63 2.01 29.79
N ALA A 189 -2.70 0.85 29.13
CA ALA A 189 -3.72 -0.17 29.36
C ALA A 189 -3.38 -1.12 30.50
N LEU A 190 -2.11 -1.47 30.73
CA LEU A 190 -1.77 -2.39 31.82
C LEU A 190 -2.14 -1.82 33.20
N PRO A 191 -1.79 -0.57 33.56
CA PRO A 191 -2.18 -0.02 34.85
C PRO A 191 -3.70 0.14 34.99
N LEU A 192 -4.37 0.51 33.89
CA LEU A 192 -5.80 0.80 33.90
C LEU A 192 -6.67 -0.46 33.84
N LEU A 193 -6.25 -1.53 33.18
CA LEU A 193 -7.07 -2.73 33.01
C LEU A 193 -6.52 -3.89 33.83
N ARG A 194 -5.29 -4.31 33.54
CA ARG A 194 -4.68 -5.49 34.18
C ARG A 194 -4.44 -5.27 35.67
N ASP A 195 -3.71 -4.22 36.03
CA ASP A 195 -3.24 -4.03 37.41
C ASP A 195 -4.42 -3.67 38.33
N ALA A 196 -5.33 -2.80 37.87
CA ALA A 196 -6.54 -2.47 38.61
C ALA A 196 -7.49 -3.68 38.79
N ALA A 197 -7.66 -4.52 37.75
CA ALA A 197 -8.44 -5.75 37.90
C ALA A 197 -7.74 -6.75 38.82
N ALA A 198 -6.41 -6.86 38.73
CA ALA A 198 -5.63 -7.72 39.60
C ALA A 198 -5.72 -7.30 41.07
N GLU A 199 -5.67 -6.00 41.36
CA GLU A 199 -5.80 -5.44 42.71
C GLU A 199 -7.20 -5.73 43.31
N HIS A 200 -8.26 -5.53 42.52
CA HIS A 200 -9.63 -5.88 42.92
C HIS A 200 -9.75 -7.38 43.24
N LEU A 201 -9.29 -8.26 42.34
CA LEU A 201 -9.34 -9.71 42.53
C LEU A 201 -8.47 -10.17 43.70
N GLN A 202 -7.28 -9.60 43.90
CA GLN A 202 -6.41 -9.91 45.04
C GLN A 202 -7.07 -9.55 46.36
N THR A 203 -7.75 -8.41 46.44
CA THR A 203 -8.49 -7.99 47.63
C THR A 203 -9.59 -8.99 47.99
N GLN A 204 -10.35 -9.48 47.00
CA GLN A 204 -11.40 -10.48 47.21
C GLN A 204 -10.83 -11.84 47.63
N LEU A 205 -9.78 -12.31 46.95
CA LEU A 205 -9.13 -13.60 47.25
C LEU A 205 -8.45 -13.61 48.62
N THR A 206 -7.78 -12.51 49.00
CA THR A 206 -7.17 -12.38 50.33
C THR A 206 -8.23 -12.29 51.43
N ALA A 207 -9.34 -11.58 51.21
CA ALA A 207 -10.46 -11.54 52.15
C ALA A 207 -11.07 -12.93 52.38
N PHE A 208 -11.21 -13.75 51.32
CA PHE A 208 -11.66 -15.14 51.45
C PHE A 208 -10.67 -16.00 52.24
N ASN A 209 -9.37 -15.90 51.94
CA ASN A 209 -8.31 -16.64 52.65
C ASN A 209 -8.25 -16.27 54.15
N ALA A 210 -8.60 -15.03 54.50
CA ALA A 210 -8.63 -14.54 55.88
C ALA A 210 -9.87 -14.98 56.68
N LEU A 211 -10.90 -15.58 56.04
CA LEU A 211 -12.09 -16.04 56.75
C LEU A 211 -11.73 -17.09 57.82
N PRO A 212 -12.31 -17.07 59.03
CA PRO A 212 -12.04 -18.08 60.05
C PRO A 212 -12.49 -19.50 59.66
N PRO A 213 -11.82 -20.55 60.17
CA PRO A 213 -12.26 -21.93 59.98
C PRO A 213 -13.63 -22.16 60.62
N GLY A 214 -14.55 -22.79 59.87
CA GLY A 214 -15.92 -23.09 60.33
C GLY A 214 -16.96 -22.00 60.06
N ASN A 215 -16.60 -20.90 59.39
CA ASN A 215 -17.57 -19.88 58.99
C ASN A 215 -18.44 -20.38 57.80
N PRO A 216 -19.78 -20.42 57.92
CA PRO A 216 -20.68 -20.86 56.82
C PRO A 216 -20.57 -19.99 55.56
N LEU A 217 -20.06 -18.75 55.69
CA LEU A 217 -19.80 -17.88 54.54
C LEU A 217 -18.76 -18.47 53.57
N ARG A 218 -17.86 -19.34 54.04
CA ARG A 218 -16.86 -19.98 53.16
C ARG A 218 -17.53 -20.88 52.11
N GLU A 219 -18.53 -21.67 52.50
CA GLU A 219 -19.25 -22.54 51.57
C GLU A 219 -20.09 -21.73 50.58
N GLN A 220 -20.74 -20.66 51.07
CA GLN A 220 -21.54 -19.76 50.23
C GLN A 220 -20.68 -19.01 49.20
N MET A 221 -19.48 -18.56 49.60
CA MET A 221 -18.59 -17.80 48.72
C MET A 221 -17.70 -18.68 47.82
N ALA A 222 -17.55 -19.98 48.10
CA ALA A 222 -16.60 -20.85 47.41
C ALA A 222 -16.75 -20.79 45.87
N LYS A 223 -17.99 -20.83 45.37
CA LYS A 223 -18.24 -20.74 43.92
C LYS A 223 -17.80 -19.40 43.32
N ASN A 224 -18.10 -18.29 44.00
CA ASN A 224 -17.70 -16.97 43.54
C ASN A 224 -16.16 -16.81 43.58
N THR A 225 -15.53 -17.25 44.66
CA THR A 225 -14.07 -17.24 44.82
C THR A 225 -13.37 -18.12 43.78
N TYR A 226 -13.98 -19.24 43.37
CA TYR A 226 -13.47 -20.04 42.25
C TYR A 226 -13.44 -19.24 40.95
N ASP A 227 -14.53 -18.54 40.62
CA ASP A 227 -14.59 -17.71 39.42
C ASP A 227 -13.59 -16.54 39.50
N GLN A 228 -13.46 -15.89 40.67
CA GLN A 228 -12.46 -14.83 40.92
C GLN A 228 -11.02 -15.36 40.76
N LEU A 229 -10.73 -16.54 41.30
CA LEU A 229 -9.42 -17.18 41.14
C LEU A 229 -9.15 -17.52 39.67
N LYS A 230 -10.16 -18.00 38.94
CA LYS A 230 -10.05 -18.26 37.51
C LYS A 230 -9.76 -16.98 36.72
N LEU A 231 -10.44 -15.87 37.00
CA LEU A 231 -10.17 -14.56 36.40
C LEU A 231 -8.73 -14.11 36.67
N TYR A 232 -8.27 -14.22 37.91
CA TYR A 232 -6.91 -13.85 38.30
C TYR A 232 -5.86 -14.69 37.55
N LEU A 233 -6.09 -15.99 37.42
CA LEU A 233 -5.19 -16.89 36.71
C LEU A 233 -5.17 -16.63 35.20
N MET A 234 -6.28 -16.21 34.58
CA MET A 234 -6.30 -15.81 33.18
C MET A 234 -5.39 -14.61 32.91
N LEU A 235 -5.32 -13.63 33.83
CA LEU A 235 -4.39 -12.52 33.73
C LEU A 235 -2.91 -12.94 33.80
N ALA A 236 -2.61 -14.00 34.56
CA ALA A 236 -1.25 -14.51 34.75
C ALA A 236 -0.84 -15.55 33.70
N ARG A 237 -1.81 -16.25 33.09
CA ARG A 237 -1.61 -17.32 32.11
C ARG A 237 -2.37 -17.01 30.81
N PRO A 238 -1.73 -16.27 29.88
CA PRO A 238 -2.34 -15.89 28.61
C PRO A 238 -2.87 -17.08 27.79
N GLU A 239 -2.25 -18.24 27.91
CA GLU A 239 -2.63 -19.49 27.23
C GLU A 239 -4.06 -19.99 27.56
N HIS A 240 -4.62 -19.54 28.69
CA HIS A 240 -5.98 -19.87 29.12
C HIS A 240 -6.95 -18.69 29.04
N MET A 241 -6.54 -17.59 28.40
CA MET A 241 -7.38 -16.41 28.28
C MET A 241 -8.51 -16.64 27.27
N ASP A 242 -9.75 -16.67 27.76
CA ASP A 242 -10.95 -16.52 26.95
C ASP A 242 -11.45 -15.08 27.10
N ALA A 243 -11.19 -14.25 26.09
CA ALA A 243 -11.48 -12.82 26.14
C ALA A 243 -12.97 -12.50 26.34
N ALA A 244 -13.87 -13.29 25.74
CA ALA A 244 -15.31 -13.05 25.84
C ALA A 244 -15.80 -13.41 27.24
N TRP A 245 -15.43 -14.60 27.74
CA TRP A 245 -15.78 -15.01 29.09
C TRP A 245 -15.16 -14.09 30.15
N PHE A 246 -13.86 -13.78 30.01
CA PHE A 246 -13.13 -12.90 30.94
C PHE A 246 -13.78 -11.53 31.06
N SER A 247 -14.13 -10.89 29.94
CA SER A 247 -14.75 -9.57 29.94
C SER A 247 -16.10 -9.54 30.67
N ALA A 248 -16.96 -10.54 30.42
CA ALA A 248 -18.28 -10.63 31.03
C ALA A 248 -18.19 -11.00 32.51
N ALA A 249 -17.37 -11.99 32.85
CA ALA A 249 -17.21 -12.47 34.22
C ALA A 249 -16.52 -11.41 35.10
N LEU A 250 -15.49 -10.73 34.60
CA LEU A 250 -14.83 -9.66 35.36
C LEU A 250 -15.76 -8.45 35.56
N LEU A 251 -16.59 -8.08 34.59
CA LEU A 251 -17.53 -6.97 34.78
C LEU A 251 -18.62 -7.30 35.80
N ASN A 252 -19.07 -8.56 35.87
CA ASN A 252 -20.02 -9.01 36.88
C ASN A 252 -19.42 -8.98 38.29
N ASP A 253 -18.13 -9.34 38.44
CA ASP A 253 -17.42 -9.28 39.72
C ASP A 253 -16.96 -7.86 40.09
N TRP A 254 -16.69 -7.01 39.09
CA TRP A 254 -16.23 -5.63 39.24
C TRP A 254 -17.18 -4.62 38.55
N PRO A 255 -18.44 -4.50 39.01
CA PRO A 255 -19.46 -3.68 38.36
C PRO A 255 -19.30 -2.18 38.60
N VAL A 256 -18.57 -1.79 39.65
CA VAL A 256 -18.28 -0.40 40.03
C VAL A 256 -16.78 -0.23 40.13
N ARG A 257 -16.27 0.81 39.49
CA ARG A 257 -14.86 1.15 39.49
C ARG A 257 -14.64 2.52 40.10
N ASP A 258 -13.83 2.58 41.13
CA ASP A 258 -13.49 3.82 41.81
C ASP A 258 -12.89 4.84 40.83
N GLY A 259 -13.39 6.07 40.89
CA GLY A 259 -12.98 7.16 39.99
C GLY A 259 -13.66 7.15 38.61
N VAL A 260 -14.65 6.29 38.36
CA VAL A 260 -15.46 6.24 37.13
C VAL A 260 -16.94 6.16 37.45
N LYS A 261 -17.77 6.94 36.76
CA LYS A 261 -19.23 6.79 36.81
C LYS A 261 -19.66 5.39 36.35
N ASN A 262 -20.57 4.78 37.10
CA ASN A 262 -21.05 3.41 36.84
C ASN A 262 -21.52 3.19 35.39
N GLY A 263 -22.32 4.10 34.84
CA GLY A 263 -22.81 3.97 33.46
C GLY A 263 -21.71 4.05 32.40
N VAL A 264 -20.63 4.79 32.68
CA VAL A 264 -19.47 4.91 31.80
C VAL A 264 -18.63 3.64 31.85
N TRP A 265 -18.39 3.11 33.06
CA TRP A 265 -17.69 1.83 33.24
C TRP A 265 -18.43 0.67 32.59
N GLN A 266 -19.74 0.51 32.86
CA GLN A 266 -20.55 -0.57 32.30
C GLN A 266 -20.64 -0.52 30.76
N GLY A 267 -20.66 0.68 30.17
CA GLY A 267 -20.69 0.84 28.72
C GLY A 267 -19.36 0.51 28.03
N MET A 268 -18.22 0.87 28.64
CA MET A 268 -16.90 0.71 28.01
C MET A 268 -16.18 -0.57 28.40
N ALA A 269 -16.32 -1.03 29.65
CA ALA A 269 -15.58 -2.17 30.19
C ALA A 269 -15.66 -3.44 29.32
N PRO A 270 -16.82 -3.87 28.78
CA PRO A 270 -16.87 -5.08 27.95
C PRO A 270 -15.94 -5.02 26.74
N SER A 271 -15.95 -3.91 26.01
CA SER A 271 -15.11 -3.75 24.81
C SER A 271 -13.64 -3.58 25.18
N LEU A 272 -13.35 -2.83 26.25
CA LEU A 272 -11.99 -2.62 26.74
C LEU A 272 -11.32 -3.92 27.20
N LEU A 273 -12.05 -4.72 27.99
CA LEU A 273 -11.57 -5.96 28.59
C LEU A 273 -11.49 -7.10 27.56
N SER A 274 -12.45 -7.21 26.64
CA SER A 274 -12.41 -8.22 25.58
C SER A 274 -11.27 -7.96 24.61
N PHE A 275 -11.05 -6.70 24.20
CA PHE A 275 -9.91 -6.35 23.36
C PHE A 275 -8.59 -6.66 24.09
N TYR A 276 -8.44 -6.22 25.35
CA TYR A 276 -7.26 -6.54 26.15
C TYR A 276 -7.03 -8.05 26.27
N GLY A 277 -8.06 -8.83 26.58
CA GLY A 277 -7.96 -10.29 26.69
C GLY A 277 -7.52 -10.95 25.39
N ALA A 278 -8.04 -10.51 24.24
CA ALA A 278 -7.62 -11.02 22.93
C ALA A 278 -6.15 -10.69 22.65
N GLN A 279 -5.72 -9.47 23.00
CA GLN A 279 -4.32 -9.06 22.81
C GLN A 279 -3.35 -9.67 23.82
N LEU A 280 -3.81 -10.09 25.00
CA LEU A 280 -2.95 -10.78 25.97
C LEU A 280 -2.42 -12.11 25.41
N VAL A 281 -3.23 -12.80 24.59
CA VAL A 281 -2.84 -14.06 23.92
C VAL A 281 -1.74 -13.81 22.89
N THR A 282 -1.82 -12.71 22.14
CA THR A 282 -0.82 -12.32 21.12
C THR A 282 0.43 -11.69 21.72
N HIS A 283 0.31 -11.08 22.91
CA HIS A 283 1.37 -10.40 23.66
C HIS A 283 1.55 -11.02 25.07
N PRO A 284 2.10 -12.25 25.16
CA PRO A 284 2.23 -12.96 26.44
C PRO A 284 3.16 -12.26 27.45
N GLU A 285 4.00 -11.32 27.00
CA GLU A 285 4.82 -10.45 27.83
C GLU A 285 3.99 -9.52 28.74
N TRP A 286 2.71 -9.30 28.43
CA TRP A 286 1.80 -8.47 29.22
C TRP A 286 1.18 -9.19 30.43
N LYS A 287 1.49 -10.48 30.62
CA LYS A 287 0.95 -11.27 31.73
C LYS A 287 1.21 -10.65 33.09
N LEU A 288 0.26 -10.83 33.99
CA LEU A 288 0.42 -10.49 35.39
C LEU A 288 1.40 -11.47 36.06
N ARG A 289 2.25 -10.97 36.96
CA ARG A 289 3.00 -11.84 37.87
C ARG A 289 2.09 -12.25 39.03
N ALA A 290 1.65 -13.50 39.05
CA ALA A 290 0.77 -14.01 40.09
C ALA A 290 1.45 -14.08 41.46
N ASP A 291 0.68 -13.83 42.51
CA ASP A 291 1.05 -14.21 43.88
C ASP A 291 0.75 -15.70 44.09
N GLU A 292 1.79 -16.53 43.95
CA GLU A 292 1.69 -17.99 44.09
C GLU A 292 1.26 -18.43 45.50
N ASN A 293 1.57 -17.66 46.54
CA ASN A 293 1.15 -17.98 47.91
C ASN A 293 -0.35 -17.79 48.07
N MET A 294 -0.88 -16.64 47.63
CA MET A 294 -2.31 -16.38 47.64
C MET A 294 -3.07 -17.42 46.80
N VAL A 295 -2.58 -17.73 45.60
CA VAL A 295 -3.19 -18.70 44.68
C VAL A 295 -3.20 -20.11 45.29
N SER A 296 -2.10 -20.56 45.88
CA SER A 296 -2.02 -21.90 46.48
C SER A 296 -2.94 -22.04 47.69
N GLN A 297 -3.03 -21.02 48.54
CA GLN A 297 -3.95 -21.00 49.68
C GLN A 297 -5.41 -21.04 49.23
N ALA A 298 -5.80 -20.18 48.29
CA ALA A 298 -7.15 -20.13 47.75
C ALA A 298 -7.54 -21.49 47.12
N ARG A 299 -6.65 -22.09 46.32
CA ARG A 299 -6.88 -23.42 45.75
C ARG A 299 -7.10 -24.50 46.81
N SER A 300 -6.26 -24.53 47.84
CA SER A 300 -6.36 -25.54 48.92
C SER A 300 -7.70 -25.45 49.68
N LEU A 301 -8.15 -24.23 49.96
CA LEU A 301 -9.43 -23.98 50.63
C LEU A 301 -10.60 -24.35 49.72
N LEU A 302 -10.56 -23.97 48.45
CA LEU A 302 -11.59 -24.31 47.47
C LEU A 302 -11.73 -25.81 47.25
N VAL A 303 -10.61 -26.55 47.13
CA VAL A 303 -10.62 -28.02 46.99
C VAL A 303 -11.26 -28.67 48.22
N ARG A 304 -10.99 -28.17 49.42
CA ARG A 304 -11.58 -28.71 50.65
C ARG A 304 -13.10 -28.47 50.77
N LEU A 305 -13.60 -27.38 50.17
CA LEU A 305 -15.01 -26.98 50.27
C LEU A 305 -15.87 -27.51 49.13
N MET A 306 -15.28 -27.81 47.97
CA MET A 306 -16.01 -28.19 46.76
C MET A 306 -15.64 -29.57 46.20
N GLY A 307 -14.56 -30.19 46.68
CA GLY A 307 -14.16 -31.56 46.35
C GLY A 307 -14.72 -32.56 47.34
#